data_AF-A0A380H053-F1
#
_entry.id   AF-A0A380H053-F1
#
_cell.length_a   1.000
_cell.length_b   1.000
_cell.length_c   1.000
_cell.angle_alpha   90.00
_cell.angle_beta   90.00
_cell.angle_gamma   90.00
#
_symmetry.space_group_name_H-M   'P 1'
#
loop_
_entity.id
_entity.type
_entity.pdbx_description
1 polymer ?
#
loop_
_entity_poly.entity_id
_entity_poly.type
_entity_poly.pdbx_seq_one_letter_code
_entity_poly.pdbx_strand_id
1 'polypeptide(L)'
;MIARIMGKYNEIKTSQALLILDAVIVLSFLLVLPITNVLYTIVMLFIIEKAMSLVVEGFNPKKAVTVISKHNKEISSDIYEMTGRGATLLSGKGVYQKSNTEILYAVVSQSQIRAVKKL
;
A
#
# COMPACT_ATOMS: atom_id res chain seq x y z
N MET A 1 -5.20 -5.37 -14.19
CA MET A 1 -5.81 -6.71 -13.98
C MET A 1 -5.62 -7.65 -15.18
N ILE A 2 -5.78 -7.16 -16.41
CA ILE A 2 -5.60 -7.94 -17.67
C ILE A 2 -4.15 -8.46 -17.85
N ALA A 3 -3.12 -7.68 -17.48
CA ALA A 3 -1.71 -8.07 -17.59
C ALA A 3 -1.31 -9.29 -16.73
N ARG A 4 -2.02 -9.57 -15.63
CA ARG A 4 -1.76 -10.77 -14.80
C ARG A 4 -2.23 -12.06 -15.48
N ILE A 5 -3.23 -11.99 -16.35
CA ILE A 5 -3.77 -13.14 -17.09
C ILE A 5 -2.87 -13.49 -18.29
N MET A 6 -2.25 -12.48 -18.89
CA MET A 6 -1.40 -12.64 -20.08
C MET A 6 0.00 -13.21 -19.77
N GLY A 7 0.43 -13.19 -18.51
CA GLY A 7 1.70 -13.74 -18.05
C GLY A 7 1.74 -15.27 -17.87
N LYS A 8 0.70 -16.01 -18.28
CA LYS A 8 0.68 -17.49 -18.19
C LYS A 8 1.28 -18.20 -19.41
N TYR A 9 1.53 -17.50 -20.52
CA TYR A 9 1.89 -18.15 -21.79
C TYR A 9 3.17 -17.66 -22.48
N ASN A 10 3.87 -16.63 -22.01
CA ASN A 10 5.15 -16.22 -22.58
C ASN A 10 6.11 -15.70 -21.49
N GLU A 11 7.39 -16.10 -21.57
CA GLU A 11 8.51 -15.74 -20.68
C GLU A 11 8.93 -14.26 -20.73
N ILE A 12 8.00 -13.34 -21.04
CA ILE A 12 8.24 -11.91 -20.99
C ILE A 12 7.99 -11.45 -19.56
N LYS A 13 8.98 -10.78 -18.95
CA LYS A 13 8.85 -10.15 -17.63
C LYS A 13 7.56 -9.32 -17.61
N THR A 14 6.63 -9.63 -16.70
CA THR A 14 5.30 -8.99 -16.61
C THR A 14 5.37 -7.46 -16.63
N SER A 15 6.46 -6.89 -16.11
CA SER A 15 6.73 -5.45 -16.12
C SER A 15 6.95 -4.85 -17.52
N GLN A 16 7.56 -5.58 -18.45
CA GLN A 16 7.84 -5.07 -19.81
C GLN A 16 6.59 -5.06 -20.68
N ALA A 17 5.75 -6.10 -20.55
CA ALA A 17 4.46 -6.17 -21.24
C ALA A 17 3.50 -5.04 -20.79
N LEU A 18 3.52 -4.70 -19.50
CA LEU A 18 2.78 -3.56 -18.95
C LEU A 18 3.23 -2.23 -19.56
N LEU A 19 4.54 -2.00 -19.62
CA LEU A 19 5.10 -0.77 -20.18
C LEU A 19 4.74 -0.59 -21.65
N ILE A 20 4.78 -1.66 -22.45
CA ILE A 20 4.42 -1.60 -23.87
C ILE A 20 2.94 -1.30 -24.04
N LEU A 21 2.07 -1.94 -23.27
CA LEU A 21 0.62 -1.73 -23.35
C LEU A 21 0.24 -0.32 -22.95
N ASP A 22 0.78 0.19 -21.84
CA ASP A 22 0.56 1.57 -21.40
C ASP A 22 1.07 2.58 -22.44
N ALA A 23 2.23 2.33 -23.06
CA ALA A 23 2.78 3.18 -24.11
C ALA A 23 1.91 3.24 -25.36
N VAL A 24 1.36 2.10 -25.81
CA VAL A 24 0.46 2.04 -26.97
C VAL A 24 -0.84 2.79 -26.72
N ILE A 25 -1.41 2.66 -25.51
CA ILE A 25 -2.61 3.40 -25.11
C ILE A 25 -2.34 4.90 -25.12
N VAL A 26 -1.27 5.36 -24.48
CA VAL A 26 -0.93 6.80 -24.43
C VAL A 26 -0.69 7.38 -25.83
N LEU A 27 0.02 6.65 -26.69
CA LEU A 27 0.28 7.07 -28.07
C LEU A 27 -1.01 7.17 -28.89
N SER A 28 -1.96 6.24 -28.67
CA SER A 28 -3.27 6.26 -29.32
C SER A 28 -4.12 7.45 -28.86
N PHE A 29 -4.04 7.82 -27.58
CA PHE A 29 -4.74 8.99 -27.03
C PHE A 29 -4.20 10.32 -27.60
N LEU A 30 -2.89 10.41 -27.84
CA LEU A 30 -2.24 11.62 -28.40
C LEU A 30 -2.70 11.94 -29.82
N LEU A 31 -2.99 10.93 -30.63
CA LEU A 31 -3.35 11.09 -32.05
C LEU A 31 -4.85 11.36 -32.26
N VAL A 32 -5.70 11.00 -31.29
CA VAL A 32 -7.17 10.92 -31.50
C VAL A 32 -7.93 12.01 -30.76
N LEU A 33 -7.39 12.59 -29.68
CA LEU A 33 -8.18 13.47 -28.81
C LEU A 33 -7.84 14.95 -28.93
N PRO A 34 -8.82 15.83 -29.19
CA PRO A 34 -8.66 17.27 -28.98
C PRO A 34 -8.41 17.57 -27.50
N ILE A 35 -7.69 18.66 -27.20
CA ILE A 35 -7.22 19.04 -25.85
C ILE A 35 -8.35 19.03 -24.80
N THR A 36 -9.58 19.35 -25.20
CA THR A 36 -10.77 19.35 -24.35
C THR A 36 -11.09 17.95 -23.82
N ASN A 37 -11.00 16.91 -24.66
CA ASN A 37 -11.30 15.53 -24.28
C ASN A 37 -10.22 14.93 -23.38
N VAL A 38 -8.98 15.38 -23.54
CA VAL A 38 -7.87 15.02 -22.63
C VAL A 38 -8.14 15.55 -21.23
N LEU A 39 -8.58 16.81 -21.10
CA LEU A 39 -8.93 17.39 -19.80
C LEU A 39 -10.06 16.62 -19.10
N TYR A 40 -11.12 16.24 -19.85
CA TYR A 40 -12.20 15.41 -19.32
C TYR A 40 -11.72 14.03 -18.86
N THR A 41 -10.83 13.41 -19.64
CA THR A 41 -10.25 12.10 -19.29
C THR A 41 -9.44 12.20 -18.00
N ILE A 42 -8.62 13.24 -17.83
CA ILE A 42 -7.83 13.46 -16.61
C ILE A 42 -8.74 13.61 -15.38
N VAL A 43 -9.80 14.42 -15.48
CA VAL A 43 -10.76 14.61 -14.38
C VAL A 43 -11.48 13.30 -14.05
N MET A 44 -11.93 12.58 -15.08
CA MET A 44 -12.62 11.30 -14.90
C MET A 44 -11.70 10.25 -14.27
N LEU A 45 -10.44 10.14 -14.70
CA LEU A 45 -9.46 9.25 -14.09
C LEU A 45 -9.22 9.58 -12.62
N PHE A 46 -9.11 10.87 -12.28
CA PHE A 46 -8.95 11.30 -10.89
C PHE A 46 -10.15 10.89 -10.01
N ILE A 47 -11.38 11.09 -10.51
CA ILE A 47 -12.59 10.71 -9.78
C ILE A 47 -12.66 9.18 -9.62
N ILE A 48 -12.39 8.42 -10.68
CA ILE A 48 -12.40 6.96 -10.64
C ILE A 48 -11.36 6.44 -9.65
N GLU A 49 -10.14 6.99 -9.65
CA GLU A 49 -9.09 6.58 -8.73
C GLU A 49 -9.49 6.84 -7.27
N LYS A 50 -10.05 8.02 -6.98
CA LYS A 50 -10.55 8.34 -5.64
C LYS A 50 -11.72 7.46 -5.22
N ALA A 51 -12.69 7.22 -6.11
CA ALA A 51 -13.81 6.34 -5.84
C ALA A 51 -13.35 4.90 -5.60
N MET A 52 -12.43 4.39 -6.42
CA MET A 52 -11.87 3.05 -6.28
C MET A 52 -11.08 2.91 -4.98
N SER A 53 -10.28 3.91 -4.60
CA SER A 53 -9.58 3.93 -3.31
C SER A 53 -10.57 3.83 -2.14
N LEU A 54 -11.68 4.58 -2.18
CA LEU A 54 -12.73 4.50 -1.17
C LEU A 54 -13.45 3.14 -1.14
N VAL A 55 -13.71 2.53 -2.31
CA VAL A 55 -14.36 1.22 -2.39
C VAL A 55 -13.45 0.09 -1.90
N VAL A 56 -12.15 0.15 -2.23
CA VAL A 56 -11.18 -0.91 -1.89
C VAL A 56 -10.68 -0.78 -0.45
N GLU A 57 -10.30 0.43 -0.02
CA GLU A 57 -9.69 0.64 1.30
C GLU A 57 -10.71 1.08 2.37
N GLY A 58 -11.91 1.48 1.96
CA GLY A 58 -12.96 2.00 2.83
C GLY A 58 -12.70 3.43 3.31
N PHE A 59 -13.60 3.95 4.15
CA PHE A 59 -13.51 5.31 4.71
C PHE A 59 -12.35 5.52 5.70
N ASN A 60 -11.80 4.44 6.26
CA ASN A 60 -10.73 4.49 7.25
C ASN A 60 -9.68 3.41 6.96
N PRO A 61 -8.76 3.65 6.01
CA PRO A 61 -7.68 2.74 5.73
C PRO A 61 -6.85 2.51 6.99
N LYS A 62 -6.74 1.25 7.40
CA LYS A 62 -5.91 0.81 8.52
C LYS A 62 -4.64 0.18 7.98
N LYS A 63 -3.52 0.41 8.66
CA LYS A 63 -2.26 -0.27 8.37
C LYS A 63 -1.74 -0.99 9.60
N ALA A 64 -1.19 -2.17 9.33
CA ALA A 64 -0.44 -2.93 10.30
C ALA A 64 0.96 -2.34 10.43
N VAL A 65 1.39 -2.11 11.67
CA VAL A 65 2.74 -1.71 12.04
C VAL A 65 3.33 -2.84 12.86
N THR A 66 4.47 -3.34 12.41
CA THR A 66 5.24 -4.38 13.10
C THR A 66 6.52 -3.75 13.61
N VAL A 67 6.70 -3.73 14.92
CA VAL A 67 7.88 -3.18 15.59
C VAL A 67 8.67 -4.32 16.22
N ILE A 68 9.97 -4.36 15.93
CA ILE A 68 10.91 -5.32 16.50
C ILE A 68 11.87 -4.53 17.38
N SER A 69 11.65 -4.56 18.69
CA SER A 69 12.47 -3.83 19.67
C SER A 69 12.58 -4.61 20.98
N LYS A 70 13.59 -4.26 21.80
CA LYS A 70 13.69 -4.73 23.19
C LYS A 70 12.77 -3.95 24.13
N HIS A 71 12.33 -2.75 23.71
CA HIS A 71 11.51 -1.83 24.50
C HIS A 71 10.02 -1.90 24.12
N ASN A 72 9.52 -3.08 23.72
CA ASN A 72 8.15 -3.24 23.21
C ASN A 72 7.07 -2.75 24.18
N LYS A 73 7.29 -2.84 25.50
CA LYS A 73 6.32 -2.35 26.50
C LYS A 73 6.15 -0.84 26.45
N GLU A 74 7.25 -0.09 26.43
CA GLU A 74 7.25 1.38 26.36
C GLU A 74 6.60 1.85 25.06
N ILE A 75 7.05 1.28 23.94
CA ILE A 75 6.48 1.57 22.61
C ILE A 75 4.98 1.25 22.54
N SER A 76 4.53 0.17 23.18
CA SER A 76 3.09 -0.15 23.21
C SER A 76 2.26 0.87 23.98
N SER A 77 2.83 1.44 25.05
CA SER A 77 2.19 2.49 25.84
C SER A 77 2.09 3.78 25.03
N ASP A 78 3.19 4.17 24.37
CA ASP A 78 3.23 5.38 23.53
C ASP A 78 2.26 5.28 22.34
N ILE A 79 2.20 4.11 21.69
CA ILE A 79 1.22 3.86 20.61
C ILE A 79 -0.21 4.00 21.16
N TYR A 80 -0.49 3.47 22.35
CA TYR A 80 -1.81 3.58 22.96
C TYR A 80 -2.17 5.04 23.28
N GLU A 81 -1.28 5.82 23.90
CA GLU A 81 -1.53 7.23 24.22
C GLU A 81 -1.73 8.08 22.97
N MET A 82 -0.91 7.88 21.92
CA MET A 82 -0.99 8.68 20.70
C MET A 82 -2.16 8.31 19.79
N THR A 83 -2.61 7.04 19.82
CA THR A 83 -3.55 6.53 18.81
C THR A 83 -4.87 6.00 19.39
N GLY A 84 -4.93 5.74 20.70
CA GLY A 84 -6.04 5.05 21.37
C GLY A 84 -6.20 3.59 20.93
N ARG A 85 -5.18 2.99 20.28
CA ARG A 85 -5.24 1.61 19.76
C ARG A 85 -4.34 0.70 20.58
N GLY A 86 -4.86 -0.48 20.90
CA GLY A 86 -4.08 -1.56 21.50
C GLY A 86 -3.11 -2.19 20.50
N ALA A 87 -2.09 -2.84 21.04
CA ALA A 87 -1.11 -3.62 20.29
C ALA A 87 -1.03 -5.04 20.84
N THR A 88 -0.73 -6.00 19.97
CA THR A 88 -0.56 -7.42 20.30
C THR A 88 0.92 -7.76 20.32
N LEU A 89 1.35 -8.47 21.35
CA LEU A 89 2.73 -8.94 21.46
C LEU A 89 2.82 -10.36 20.87
N LEU A 90 3.66 -10.52 19.85
CA LEU A 90 3.90 -11.77 19.14
C LEU A 90 5.26 -12.33 19.54
N SER A 91 5.33 -13.62 19.84
CA SER A 91 6.60 -14.31 20.07
C SER A 91 7.14 -14.84 18.74
N GLY A 92 8.30 -14.32 18.33
CA GLY A 92 9.06 -14.80 17.18
C GLY A 92 10.35 -15.49 17.60
N LYS A 93 10.93 -16.28 16.69
CA LYS A 93 12.26 -16.87 16.87
C LYS A 93 13.13 -16.54 15.68
N GLY A 94 14.29 -15.94 15.93
CA GLY A 94 15.24 -15.60 14.86
C GLY A 94 15.83 -16.85 14.24
N VAL A 95 15.79 -16.98 12.91
CA VAL A 95 16.34 -18.14 12.20
C VAL A 95 17.85 -18.27 12.39
N TYR A 96 18.58 -17.15 12.37
CA TYR A 96 20.04 -17.12 12.52
C TYR A 96 20.50 -17.15 13.98
N GLN A 97 20.00 -16.21 14.78
CA GLN A 97 20.43 -16.06 16.18
C GLN A 97 19.78 -17.11 17.11
N LYS A 98 18.75 -17.84 16.64
CA LYS A 98 17.95 -18.81 17.42
C LYS A 98 17.35 -18.27 18.72
N SER A 99 17.43 -16.95 18.93
CA SER A 99 16.89 -16.25 20.08
C SER A 99 15.39 -16.05 19.94
N ASN A 100 14.68 -16.11 21.07
CA ASN A 100 13.31 -15.61 21.15
C ASN A 100 13.35 -14.09 21.04
N THR A 101 12.53 -13.56 20.15
CA THR A 101 12.35 -12.12 19.94
C THR A 101 10.87 -11.80 20.06
N GLU A 102 10.55 -10.82 20.88
CA GLU A 102 9.21 -10.29 20.97
C GLU A 102 8.99 -9.26 19.86
N ILE A 103 7.86 -9.35 19.17
CA ILE A 103 7.47 -8.50 18.06
C ILE A 103 6.16 -7.82 18.43
N LEU A 104 6.13 -6.50 18.45
CA LEU A 104 4.91 -5.74 18.71
C LEU A 104 4.15 -5.53 17.39
N TYR A 105 2.86 -5.86 17.39
CA TYR A 105 1.97 -5.73 16.25
C TYR A 105 0.79 -4.83 16.57
N ALA A 106 0.69 -3.69 15.89
CA ALA A 106 -0.39 -2.72 16.10
C ALA A 106 -1.10 -2.42 14.78
N VAL A 107 -2.43 -2.25 14.82
CA VAL A 107 -3.23 -1.82 13.67
C VAL A 107 -3.70 -0.39 13.92
N VAL A 108 -3.12 0.56 13.18
CA VAL A 108 -3.39 1.99 13.34
C VAL A 108 -3.99 2.57 12.06
N SER A 109 -4.62 3.75 12.16
CA SER A 109 -5.16 4.43 10.98
C SER A 109 -4.02 4.94 10.10
N GLN A 110 -4.22 5.00 8.79
CA GLN A 110 -3.21 5.46 7.82
C GLN A 110 -2.66 6.87 8.14
N SER A 111 -3.50 7.75 8.70
CA SER A 111 -3.10 9.08 9.17
C SER A 111 -2.16 9.05 10.39
N GLN A 112 -2.29 8.03 11.25
CA GLN A 112 -1.53 7.88 12.49
C GLN A 112 -0.15 7.26 12.28
N ILE A 113 0.10 6.61 11.13
CA ILE A 113 1.41 5.98 10.82
C ILE A 113 2.57 6.97 10.99
N ARG A 114 2.37 8.23 10.60
CA ARG A 114 3.42 9.25 10.64
C ARG A 114 3.81 9.62 12.08
N ALA A 115 2.87 9.51 13.01
CA ALA A 115 3.10 9.71 14.44
C ALA A 115 3.84 8.50 15.04
N VAL A 116 3.36 7.29 14.75
CA VAL A 116 3.99 6.04 15.24
C VAL A 116 5.43 5.88 14.73
N LYS A 117 5.75 6.34 13.52
CA LYS A 117 7.12 6.26 12.96
C LYS A 117 8.13 7.20 13.65
N LYS A 118 7.67 8.20 14.42
CA LYS A 118 8.54 9.17 15.11
C LYS A 118 8.92 8.74 16.52
N LEU A 119 8.28 7.70 17.05
CA LEU A 119 8.70 6.97 18.25
C LEU A 119 9.96 6.17 17.93
#